data_AF-W5J9E0-F1
#
_entry.id   AF-W5J9E0-F1
#
_cell.length_a   1.000
_cell.length_b   1.000
_cell.length_c   1.000
_cell.angle_alpha   90.00
_cell.angle_beta   90.00
_cell.angle_gamma   90.00
#
_symmetry.space_group_name_H-M   'P 1'
#
loop_
_entity.id
_entity.type
_entity.pdbx_description
1 polymer ?
#
loop_
_entity_poly.entity_id
_entity_poly.type
_entity_poly.pdbx_seq_one_letter_code
_entity_poly.pdbx_strand_id
1 'polypeptide(L)'
;MYQPILHQAIQSLQTLSSEELRSLLDDDDKLDERVNEAVQSMEASKELVLSENRSLAEANLSHEPKMIELRSRVQELSEEGRNLGASVNEKVNELKSKSNKTNPETLLALLQTAAAETEEETEQLVKQFLDSEFTVDVFLEKFMGLRKLMHSRKLKAEKMTELLQRRTTAVNSRVPPTGPSPYVQPFTGSPFSSPLQRNSGPSSSTFYLPPPTMAGPSAGAVPYPVGLPPMPMPMPMFRPPGNY
;
A
#
# COMPACT_ATOMS: atom_id res chain seq x y z
N MET A 1 -19.32 -44.99 2.77
CA MET A 1 -20.04 -44.58 1.54
C MET A 1 -21.17 -45.53 1.16
N TYR A 2 -21.01 -46.87 1.24
CA TYR A 2 -22.05 -47.82 0.79
C TYR A 2 -23.15 -48.16 1.82
N GLN A 3 -22.93 -47.81 3.08
CA GLN A 3 -23.85 -48.08 4.20
C GLN A 3 -25.29 -47.56 4.01
N PRO A 4 -25.56 -46.36 3.46
CA PRO A 4 -26.92 -45.92 3.17
C PRO A 4 -27.58 -46.71 2.03
N ILE A 5 -26.82 -47.13 1.02
CA ILE A 5 -27.31 -47.95 -0.09
C ILE A 5 -27.71 -49.33 0.43
N LEU A 6 -26.85 -49.94 1.25
CA LEU A 6 -27.13 -51.23 1.88
C LEU A 6 -28.36 -51.14 2.79
N HIS A 7 -28.50 -50.04 3.55
CA HIS A 7 -29.68 -49.84 4.38
C HIS A 7 -30.96 -49.73 3.56
N GLN A 8 -30.93 -48.98 2.46
CA GLN A 8 -32.07 -48.82 1.55
C GLN A 8 -32.41 -50.13 0.83
N ALA A 9 -31.40 -50.87 0.37
CA ALA A 9 -31.57 -52.20 -0.22
C ALA A 9 -32.20 -53.19 0.79
N ILE A 10 -31.70 -53.22 2.04
CA ILE A 10 -32.23 -54.10 3.10
C ILE A 10 -33.68 -53.74 3.46
N GLN A 11 -34.01 -52.45 3.64
CA GLN A 11 -35.40 -52.02 3.88
C GLN A 11 -36.32 -52.44 2.75
N SER A 12 -35.82 -52.36 1.51
CA SER A 12 -36.59 -52.70 0.33
C SER A 12 -36.83 -54.21 0.16
N LEU A 13 -35.97 -55.05 0.76
CA LEU A 13 -36.13 -56.50 0.82
C LEU A 13 -37.07 -56.94 1.96
N GLN A 14 -37.14 -56.16 3.04
CA GLN A 14 -38.03 -56.43 4.19
C GLN A 14 -39.52 -56.30 3.86
N THR A 15 -39.87 -55.63 2.76
CA THR A 15 -41.27 -55.46 2.32
C THR A 15 -41.79 -56.60 1.44
N LEU A 16 -40.95 -57.56 1.04
CA LEU A 16 -41.35 -58.69 0.19
C LEU A 16 -41.80 -59.91 1.01
N SER A 17 -42.68 -60.72 0.40
CA SER A 17 -43.10 -62.00 0.95
C SER A 17 -42.01 -63.08 0.79
N SER A 18 -42.14 -64.18 1.55
CA SER A 18 -41.20 -65.30 1.51
C SER A 18 -41.14 -66.03 0.17
N GLU A 19 -42.22 -65.98 -0.62
CA GLU A 19 -42.29 -66.56 -1.96
C GLU A 19 -41.58 -65.67 -2.99
N GLU A 20 -41.74 -64.35 -2.89
CA GLU A 20 -41.04 -63.37 -3.72
C GLU A 20 -39.53 -63.33 -3.43
N LEU A 21 -39.13 -63.42 -2.16
CA LEU A 21 -37.72 -63.52 -1.76
C LEU A 21 -37.04 -64.80 -2.27
N ARG A 22 -37.77 -65.92 -2.34
CA ARG A 22 -37.28 -67.16 -2.95
C ARG A 22 -37.14 -67.01 -4.46
N SER A 23 -38.13 -66.44 -5.14
CA SER A 23 -38.02 -66.17 -6.57
C SER A 23 -36.90 -65.19 -6.91
N LEU A 24 -36.57 -64.26 -6.02
CA LEU A 24 -35.47 -63.32 -6.20
C LEU A 24 -34.10 -63.97 -5.97
N LEU A 25 -34.03 -65.00 -5.12
CA LEU A 25 -32.81 -65.77 -4.86
C LEU A 25 -32.52 -66.78 -5.98
N ASP A 26 -33.55 -67.29 -6.64
CA ASP A 26 -33.45 -68.28 -7.72
C ASP A 26 -33.22 -67.64 -9.10
N ASP A 27 -33.23 -66.31 -9.22
CA ASP A 27 -33.16 -65.55 -10.48
C ASP A 27 -32.18 -64.38 -10.37
N ASP A 28 -30.95 -64.59 -10.86
CA ASP A 28 -29.85 -63.61 -10.78
C ASP A 28 -30.15 -62.30 -11.52
N ASP A 29 -30.91 -62.35 -12.63
CA ASP A 29 -31.26 -61.16 -13.41
C ASP A 29 -32.15 -60.20 -12.61
N LYS A 30 -33.10 -60.75 -11.84
CA LYS A 30 -33.96 -59.95 -10.95
C LYS A 30 -33.19 -59.37 -9.76
N LEU A 31 -32.17 -60.08 -9.30
CA LEU A 31 -31.29 -59.59 -8.23
C LEU A 31 -30.46 -58.40 -8.73
N ASP A 32 -29.90 -58.49 -9.93
CA ASP A 32 -29.13 -57.42 -10.57
C ASP A 32 -29.97 -56.16 -10.83
N GLU A 33 -31.22 -56.33 -11.29
CA GLU A 33 -32.16 -55.21 -11.47
C GLU A 33 -32.41 -54.46 -10.15
N ARG A 34 -32.52 -55.18 -9.04
CA ARG A 34 -32.71 -54.60 -7.71
C ARG A 34 -31.47 -53.88 -7.19
N VAL A 35 -30.29 -54.43 -7.47
CA VAL A 35 -29.01 -53.77 -7.16
C VAL A 35 -28.88 -52.47 -7.96
N ASN A 36 -29.27 -52.49 -9.24
CA ASN A 36 -29.25 -51.31 -10.09
C ASN A 36 -30.20 -50.22 -9.57
N GLU A 37 -31.42 -50.57 -9.14
CA GLU A 37 -32.33 -49.62 -8.48
C GLU A 37 -31.75 -49.04 -7.19
N ALA A 38 -31.07 -49.84 -6.37
CA ALA A 38 -30.44 -49.36 -5.14
C ALA A 38 -29.33 -48.34 -5.41
N VAL A 39 -28.57 -48.53 -6.50
CA VAL A 39 -27.44 -47.66 -6.89
C VAL A 39 -27.89 -46.46 -7.72
N GLN A 40 -29.04 -46.52 -8.39
CA GLN A 40 -29.58 -45.45 -9.24
C GLN A 40 -29.68 -44.08 -8.52
N SER A 41 -30.06 -44.08 -7.23
CA SER A 41 -30.13 -42.86 -6.41
C SER A 41 -28.76 -42.19 -6.23
N MET A 42 -27.70 -43.00 -6.11
CA MET A 42 -26.32 -42.54 -6.01
C MET A 42 -25.82 -42.03 -7.36
N GLU A 43 -26.17 -42.69 -8.46
CA GLU A 43 -25.83 -42.22 -9.81
C GLU A 43 -26.49 -40.88 -10.12
N ALA A 44 -27.76 -40.71 -9.75
CA ALA A 44 -28.46 -39.43 -9.88
C ALA A 44 -27.80 -38.32 -9.03
N SER A 45 -27.41 -38.63 -7.79
CA SER A 45 -26.69 -37.68 -6.93
C SER A 45 -25.30 -37.34 -7.49
N LYS A 46 -24.58 -38.33 -8.04
CA LYS A 46 -23.29 -38.13 -8.71
C LYS A 46 -23.45 -37.21 -9.92
N GLU A 47 -24.45 -37.43 -10.76
CA GLU A 47 -24.70 -36.59 -11.93
C GLU A 47 -25.05 -35.15 -11.54
N LEU A 48 -25.83 -34.96 -10.47
CA LEU A 48 -26.15 -33.65 -9.92
C LEU A 48 -24.87 -32.92 -9.48
N VAL A 49 -24.01 -33.59 -8.70
CA VAL A 49 -22.73 -33.01 -8.23
C VAL A 49 -21.79 -32.73 -9.38
N LEU A 50 -21.71 -33.60 -10.39
CA LEU A 50 -20.88 -33.37 -11.58
C LEU A 50 -21.38 -32.17 -12.39
N SER A 51 -22.69 -32.05 -12.57
CA SER A 51 -23.32 -30.92 -13.24
C SER A 51 -23.08 -29.61 -12.48
N GLU A 52 -23.23 -29.62 -11.15
CA GLU A 52 -22.96 -28.46 -10.30
C GLU A 52 -21.48 -28.06 -10.35
N ASN A 53 -20.56 -29.03 -10.22
CA ASN A 53 -19.14 -28.78 -10.30
C ASN A 53 -18.74 -28.19 -11.66
N ARG A 54 -19.33 -28.71 -12.74
CA ARG A 54 -19.13 -28.20 -14.10
C ARG A 54 -19.61 -26.76 -14.23
N SER A 55 -20.83 -26.46 -13.77
CA SER A 55 -21.37 -25.10 -13.77
C SER A 55 -20.49 -24.13 -12.96
N LEU A 56 -20.00 -24.56 -11.80
CA LEU A 56 -19.09 -23.75 -10.98
C LEU A 56 -17.74 -23.54 -11.65
N ALA A 57 -17.18 -24.57 -12.28
CA ALA A 57 -15.93 -24.46 -13.03
C ALA A 57 -16.07 -23.51 -14.22
N GLU A 58 -17.15 -23.61 -14.99
CA GLU A 58 -17.45 -22.71 -16.11
C GLU A 58 -17.65 -21.26 -15.62
N ALA A 59 -18.36 -21.05 -14.52
CA ALA A 59 -18.51 -19.73 -13.91
C ALA A 59 -17.15 -19.16 -13.44
N ASN A 60 -16.31 -19.96 -12.79
CA ASN A 60 -14.98 -19.54 -12.37
C ASN A 60 -14.09 -19.16 -13.55
N LEU A 61 -14.11 -19.97 -14.62
CA LEU A 61 -13.38 -19.67 -15.87
C LEU A 61 -13.90 -18.39 -16.54
N SER A 62 -15.22 -18.11 -16.45
CA SER A 62 -15.78 -16.86 -16.97
C SER A 62 -15.30 -15.60 -16.24
N HIS A 63 -14.85 -15.73 -14.98
CA HIS A 63 -14.34 -14.62 -14.19
C HIS A 63 -12.85 -14.35 -14.40
N GLU A 64 -12.09 -15.33 -14.88
CA GLU A 64 -10.66 -15.19 -15.19
C GLU A 64 -10.34 -14.01 -16.12
N PRO A 65 -11.01 -13.79 -17.28
CA PRO A 65 -10.69 -12.66 -18.16
C PRO A 65 -10.90 -11.32 -17.47
N LYS A 66 -11.98 -11.17 -16.69
CA LYS A 66 -12.26 -9.95 -15.93
C LYS A 66 -11.22 -9.70 -14.84
N MET A 67 -10.75 -10.77 -14.18
CA MET A 67 -9.67 -10.66 -13.19
C MET A 67 -8.35 -10.22 -13.83
N ILE A 68 -8.02 -10.75 -15.02
CA ILE A 68 -6.83 -10.34 -15.78
C ILE A 68 -6.92 -8.87 -16.17
N GLU A 69 -8.05 -8.44 -16.71
CA GLU A 69 -8.29 -7.04 -17.10
C GLU A 69 -8.14 -6.09 -15.89
N LEU A 70 -8.79 -6.39 -14.77
CA LEU A 70 -8.70 -5.57 -13.57
C LEU A 70 -7.28 -5.52 -13.01
N ARG A 71 -6.55 -6.64 -13.02
CA ARG A 71 -5.14 -6.68 -12.61
C ARG A 71 -4.27 -5.80 -13.52
N SER A 72 -4.45 -5.89 -14.84
CA SER A 72 -3.77 -5.02 -15.81
C SER A 72 -4.07 -3.55 -15.52
N ARG A 73 -5.35 -3.21 -15.28
CA ARG A 73 -5.75 -1.83 -15.02
C ARG A 73 -5.15 -1.27 -13.73
N VAL A 74 -5.09 -2.08 -12.68
CA VAL A 74 -4.44 -1.70 -11.42
C VAL A 74 -2.94 -1.50 -11.63
N GLN A 75 -2.30 -2.36 -12.42
CA GLN A 75 -0.87 -2.22 -12.74
C GLN A 75 -0.61 -0.92 -13.49
N GLU A 76 -1.37 -0.63 -14.55
CA GLU A 76 -1.28 0.62 -15.31
C GLU A 76 -1.43 1.86 -14.42
N LEU A 77 -2.48 1.90 -13.59
CA LEU A 77 -2.73 3.02 -12.68
C LEU A 77 -1.62 3.17 -11.62
N SER A 78 -1.05 2.06 -11.15
CA SER A 78 0.07 2.06 -10.22
C SER A 78 1.34 2.62 -10.86
N GLU A 79 1.60 2.23 -12.12
CA GLU A 79 2.72 2.78 -12.91
C GLU A 79 2.53 4.26 -13.22
N GLU A 80 1.32 4.68 -13.60
CA GLU A 80 0.98 6.10 -13.79
C GLU A 80 1.17 6.90 -12.50
N GLY A 81 0.66 6.39 -11.37
CA GLY A 81 0.85 7.00 -10.06
C GLY A 81 2.32 7.11 -9.67
N ARG A 82 3.14 6.08 -9.96
CA ARG A 82 4.59 6.11 -9.74
C ARG A 82 5.28 7.15 -10.61
N ASN A 83 4.90 7.27 -11.88
CA ASN A 83 5.46 8.25 -12.82
C ASN A 83 5.08 9.68 -12.42
N LEU A 84 3.82 9.92 -12.04
CA LEU A 84 3.37 11.21 -11.51
C LEU A 84 4.10 11.56 -10.21
N GLY A 85 4.23 10.60 -9.30
CA GLY A 85 5.00 10.75 -8.06
C GLY A 85 6.46 11.13 -8.32
N ALA A 86 7.10 10.48 -9.30
CA ALA A 86 8.46 10.81 -9.73
C ALA A 86 8.55 12.23 -10.30
N SER A 87 7.61 12.63 -11.17
CA SER A 87 7.56 13.97 -11.75
C SER A 87 7.34 15.05 -10.69
N VAL A 88 6.48 14.80 -9.69
CA VAL A 88 6.28 15.72 -8.57
C VAL A 88 7.57 15.83 -7.74
N ASN A 89 8.22 14.71 -7.44
CA ASN A 89 9.46 14.72 -6.67
C ASN A 89 10.59 15.47 -7.40
N GLU A 90 10.69 15.32 -8.72
CA GLU A 90 11.61 16.08 -9.56
C GLU A 90 11.33 17.59 -9.48
N LYS A 91 10.08 18.01 -9.66
CA LYS A 91 9.68 19.42 -9.54
C LYS A 91 9.92 19.98 -8.14
N VAL A 92 9.70 19.20 -7.09
CA VAL A 92 10.00 19.58 -5.71
C VAL A 92 11.51 19.76 -5.52
N ASN A 93 12.33 18.87 -6.07
CA ASN A 93 13.79 19.00 -6.00
C ASN A 93 14.30 20.21 -6.80
N GLU A 94 13.74 20.47 -7.97
CA GLU A 94 14.03 21.66 -8.75
C GLU A 94 13.67 22.92 -7.96
N LEU A 95 12.47 22.96 -7.36
CA LEU A 95 12.03 24.08 -6.52
C LEU A 95 12.93 24.27 -5.30
N LYS A 96 13.32 23.19 -4.60
CA LYS A 96 14.27 23.24 -3.47
C LYS A 96 15.62 23.78 -3.91
N SER A 97 16.13 23.34 -5.07
CA SER A 97 17.42 23.82 -5.60
C SER A 97 17.40 25.32 -5.91
N LYS A 98 16.29 25.83 -6.47
CA LYS A 98 16.08 27.25 -6.74
C LYS A 98 15.88 28.03 -5.44
N SER A 99 15.04 27.53 -4.54
CA SER A 99 14.81 28.12 -3.22
C SER A 99 16.11 28.24 -2.44
N ASN A 100 16.96 27.21 -2.42
CA ASN A 100 18.23 27.24 -1.70
C ASN A 100 19.17 28.36 -2.18
N LYS A 101 19.18 28.65 -3.48
CA LYS A 101 19.95 29.77 -4.06
C LYS A 101 19.35 31.14 -3.72
N THR A 102 18.06 31.19 -3.40
CA THR A 102 17.32 32.43 -3.12
C THR A 102 16.78 32.48 -1.70
N ASN A 103 17.30 31.65 -0.78
CA ASN A 103 16.83 31.61 0.59
C ASN A 103 17.07 32.99 1.20
N PRO A 104 16.03 33.70 1.65
CA PRO A 104 16.15 35.10 2.02
C PRO A 104 17.06 35.30 3.24
N GLU A 105 17.09 34.34 4.17
CA GLU A 105 18.02 34.34 5.30
C GLU A 105 19.49 34.20 4.84
N THR A 106 19.75 33.33 3.87
CA THR A 106 21.09 33.17 3.30
C THR A 106 21.53 34.43 2.55
N LEU A 107 20.63 35.05 1.79
CA LEU A 107 20.89 36.33 1.11
C LEU A 107 21.14 37.47 2.10
N LEU A 108 20.40 37.52 3.21
CA LEU A 108 20.62 38.50 4.28
C LEU A 108 22.02 38.33 4.89
N ALA A 109 22.40 37.10 5.24
CA ALA A 109 23.73 36.80 5.79
C ALA A 109 24.83 37.23 4.80
N LEU A 110 24.73 36.85 3.53
CA LEU A 110 25.68 37.27 2.49
C LEU A 110 25.77 38.80 2.35
N LEU A 111 24.64 39.49 2.43
CA LEU A 111 24.61 40.96 2.35
C LEU A 111 25.26 41.62 3.58
N GLN A 112 25.08 41.05 4.76
CA GLN A 112 25.75 41.49 5.99
C GLN A 112 27.26 41.26 5.91
N THR A 113 27.70 40.09 5.45
CA THR A 113 29.12 39.80 5.19
C THR A 113 29.71 40.79 4.18
N ALA A 114 29.06 41.00 3.04
CA ALA A 114 29.52 41.97 2.04
C ALA A 114 29.53 43.43 2.54
N ALA A 115 28.69 43.76 3.53
CA ALA A 115 28.73 45.08 4.17
C ALA A 115 29.96 45.19 5.11
N ALA A 116 30.23 44.16 5.90
CA ALA A 116 31.40 44.08 6.78
C ALA A 116 32.71 44.06 5.99
N GLU A 117 32.78 43.32 4.88
CA GLU A 117 33.92 43.32 3.95
C GLU A 117 34.21 44.73 3.43
N THR A 118 33.18 45.48 3.00
CA THR A 118 33.40 46.88 2.59
C THR A 118 33.77 47.81 3.72
N GLU A 119 33.36 47.52 4.95
CA GLU A 119 33.78 48.27 6.12
C GLU A 119 35.28 48.05 6.37
N GLU A 120 35.74 46.80 6.34
CA GLU A 120 37.15 46.44 6.44
C GLU A 120 37.98 47.05 5.30
N GLU A 121 37.51 47.01 4.05
CA GLU A 121 38.15 47.68 2.92
C GLU A 121 38.30 49.19 3.16
N THR A 122 37.29 49.85 3.75
CA THR A 122 37.40 51.27 4.10
C THR A 122 38.41 51.52 5.20
N GLU A 123 38.53 50.64 6.20
CA GLU A 123 39.53 50.75 7.25
C GLU A 123 40.94 50.54 6.70
N GLN A 124 41.13 49.59 5.78
CA GLN A 124 42.40 49.37 5.11
C GLN A 124 42.79 50.59 4.27
N LEU A 125 41.84 51.18 3.55
CA LEU A 125 42.07 52.40 2.76
C LEU A 125 42.44 53.60 3.65
N VAL A 126 41.88 53.69 4.86
CA VAL A 126 42.28 54.70 5.86
C VAL A 126 43.71 54.46 6.34
N LYS A 127 44.10 53.21 6.63
CA LYS A 127 45.48 52.86 7.02
C LYS A 127 46.49 53.27 5.95
N GLN A 128 46.25 52.89 4.69
CA GLN A 128 47.10 53.27 3.55
C GLN A 128 47.24 54.79 3.38
N PHE A 129 46.17 55.55 3.65
CA PHE A 129 46.24 57.00 3.65
C PHE A 129 47.12 57.56 4.78
N LEU A 130 47.03 57.00 5.99
CA LEU A 130 47.90 57.38 7.12
C LEU A 130 49.38 57.04 6.86
N ASP A 131 49.63 55.95 6.12
CA ASP A 131 50.96 55.56 5.66
C ASP A 131 51.46 56.42 4.46
N SER A 132 50.69 57.44 4.06
CA SER A 132 50.99 58.38 2.98
C SER A 132 51.07 57.74 1.58
N GLU A 133 50.40 56.61 1.36
CA GLU A 133 50.35 55.93 0.05
C GLU A 133 49.46 56.66 -0.98
N PHE A 134 48.55 57.54 -0.53
CA PHE A 134 47.63 58.29 -1.37
C PHE A 134 47.69 59.80 -1.11
N THR A 135 47.40 60.58 -2.15
CA THR A 135 47.05 62.00 -1.99
C THR A 135 45.62 62.13 -1.45
N VAL A 136 45.33 63.26 -0.80
CA VAL A 136 44.03 63.54 -0.19
C VAL A 136 42.88 63.40 -1.19
N ASP A 137 43.05 63.90 -2.41
CA ASP A 137 42.00 63.85 -3.44
C ASP A 137 41.67 62.41 -3.86
N VAL A 138 42.68 61.56 -4.05
CA VAL A 138 42.50 60.14 -4.42
C VAL A 138 41.89 59.34 -3.27
N PHE A 139 42.28 59.64 -2.03
CA PHE A 139 41.66 59.04 -0.84
C PHE A 139 40.17 59.39 -0.77
N LEU A 140 39.82 60.68 -0.90
CA LEU A 140 38.43 61.14 -0.78
C LEU A 140 37.53 60.48 -1.82
N GLU A 141 37.97 60.40 -3.08
CA GLU A 141 37.20 59.76 -4.15
C GLU A 141 36.87 58.30 -3.82
N LYS A 142 37.89 57.51 -3.44
CA LYS A 142 37.72 56.08 -3.12
C LYS A 142 36.95 55.85 -1.82
N PHE A 143 37.26 56.63 -0.78
CA PHE A 143 36.62 56.52 0.54
C PHE A 143 35.13 56.83 0.46
N MET A 144 34.74 57.89 -0.25
CA MET A 144 33.33 58.24 -0.43
C MET A 144 32.58 57.16 -1.22
N GLY A 145 33.19 56.60 -2.26
CA GLY A 145 32.63 55.49 -3.03
C GLY A 145 32.35 54.26 -2.17
N LEU A 146 33.35 53.80 -1.43
CA LEU A 146 33.23 52.62 -0.56
C LEU A 146 32.27 52.86 0.61
N ARG A 147 32.32 54.02 1.28
CA ARG A 147 31.39 54.35 2.38
C ARG A 147 29.95 54.42 1.90
N LYS A 148 29.70 54.99 0.72
CA LYS A 148 28.35 55.00 0.11
C LYS A 148 27.85 53.59 -0.15
N LEU A 149 28.72 52.71 -0.67
CA LEU A 149 28.39 51.31 -0.94
C LEU A 149 28.10 50.55 0.37
N MET A 150 28.96 50.68 1.37
CA MET A 150 28.83 50.06 2.71
C MET A 150 27.51 50.49 3.37
N HIS A 151 27.23 51.79 3.46
CA HIS A 151 25.97 52.28 4.03
C HIS A 151 24.74 51.83 3.24
N SER A 152 24.82 51.75 1.90
CA SER A 152 23.73 51.21 1.08
C SER A 152 23.47 49.73 1.37
N ARG A 153 24.52 48.91 1.52
CA ARG A 153 24.40 47.48 1.87
C ARG A 153 23.81 47.31 3.26
N LYS A 154 24.28 48.08 4.25
CA LYS A 154 23.75 48.06 5.62
C LYS A 154 22.27 48.42 5.68
N LEU A 155 21.86 49.49 5.01
CA LEU A 155 20.45 49.90 4.93
C LEU A 155 19.58 48.82 4.26
N LYS A 156 20.07 48.20 3.18
CA LYS A 156 19.36 47.10 2.51
C LYS A 156 19.24 45.86 3.41
N ALA A 157 20.27 45.52 4.19
CA ALA A 157 20.24 44.42 5.15
C ALA A 157 19.26 44.68 6.30
N GLU A 158 19.26 45.89 6.85
CA GLU A 158 18.28 46.31 7.87
C GLU A 158 16.85 46.21 7.32
N LYS A 159 16.61 46.71 6.10
CA LYS A 159 15.29 46.65 5.48
C LYS A 159 14.84 45.21 5.20
N MET A 160 15.75 44.36 4.75
CA MET A 160 15.48 42.95 4.52
C MET A 160 15.15 42.22 5.83
N THR A 161 15.85 42.54 6.91
CA THR A 161 15.59 42.01 8.26
C THR A 161 14.18 42.39 8.74
N GLU A 162 13.78 43.65 8.56
CA GLU A 162 12.42 44.14 8.89
C GLU A 162 11.34 43.38 8.09
N LEU A 163 11.56 43.14 6.80
CA LEU A 163 10.63 42.40 5.94
C LEU A 163 10.49 40.93 6.37
N LEU A 164 11.59 40.28 6.77
CA LEU A 164 11.58 38.90 7.24
C LEU A 164 10.86 38.78 8.59
N GLN A 165 11.08 39.71 9.52
CA GLN A 165 10.35 39.77 10.79
C GLN A 165 8.85 40.06 10.61
N ARG A 166 8.47 40.91 9.66
CA ARG A 166 7.04 41.12 9.32
C ARG A 166 6.39 39.86 8.76
N ARG A 167 7.12 39.09 7.95
CA ARG A 167 6.62 37.83 7.39
C ARG A 167 6.36 36.79 8.48
N THR A 168 7.24 36.67 9.47
CA THR A 168 7.04 35.71 10.57
C THR A 168 5.90 36.13 11.50
N THR A 169 5.79 37.41 11.81
CA THR A 169 4.70 37.94 12.67
C THR A 169 3.32 37.86 12.01
N ALA A 170 3.22 38.09 10.68
CA ALA A 170 1.95 37.95 9.94
C ALA A 170 1.47 36.49 9.79
N VAL A 171 2.38 35.51 9.87
CA VAL A 171 2.03 34.08 9.88
C VAL A 171 1.47 33.66 11.24
N ASN A 172 2.00 34.19 12.34
CA ASN A 172 1.50 33.90 13.69
C ASN A 172 0.14 34.54 14.02
N SER A 173 -0.26 35.62 13.35
CA SER A 173 -1.55 36.29 13.58
C SER A 173 -2.74 35.67 12.84
N ARG A 174 -2.51 34.67 11.98
CA ARG A 174 -3.59 33.89 11.32
C ARG A 174 -4.02 32.66 12.10
N VAL A 175 -3.40 32.36 13.24
CA VAL A 175 -3.89 31.35 14.17
C VAL A 175 -4.64 32.09 15.28
N PRO A 176 -5.98 31.96 15.39
CA PRO A 176 -6.68 32.53 16.52
C PRO A 176 -6.14 31.90 17.82
N PRO A 177 -6.07 32.63 18.94
CA PRO A 177 -5.76 32.02 20.22
C PRO A 177 -6.89 31.03 20.53
N THR A 178 -6.65 29.75 20.28
CA THR A 178 -7.47 28.68 20.82
C THR A 178 -7.43 28.84 22.34
N GLY A 179 -8.55 29.25 22.93
CA GLY A 179 -8.77 29.18 24.37
C GLY A 179 -8.51 27.76 24.88
N PRO A 180 -8.44 27.56 26.21
CA PRO A 180 -8.03 26.30 26.80
C PRO A 180 -8.97 25.18 26.37
N SER A 181 -8.55 24.44 25.34
CA SER A 181 -9.26 23.26 24.86
C SER A 181 -8.87 22.10 25.78
N PRO A 182 -9.84 21.35 26.33
CA PRO A 182 -9.52 20.16 27.08
C PRO A 182 -8.94 19.14 26.10
N TYR A 183 -7.72 18.71 26.39
CA TYR A 183 -7.01 17.56 25.81
C TYR A 183 -7.86 16.66 24.90
N VAL A 184 -7.64 16.77 23.59
CA VAL A 184 -7.99 15.71 22.64
C VAL A 184 -6.73 14.86 22.46
N GLN A 185 -6.79 13.64 22.98
CA GLN A 185 -5.79 12.59 22.79
C GLN A 185 -5.65 12.25 21.29
N PRO A 186 -4.47 11.81 20.80
CA PRO A 186 -4.32 11.38 19.43
C PRO A 186 -5.12 10.08 19.22
N PHE A 187 -6.17 10.17 18.42
CA PHE A 187 -7.01 9.04 18.03
C PHE A 187 -6.26 8.21 16.98
N THR A 188 -5.55 7.18 17.43
CA THR A 188 -5.19 6.04 16.60
C THR A 188 -6.37 5.07 16.62
N GLY A 189 -7.22 5.09 15.60
CA GLY A 189 -8.33 4.14 15.52
C GLY A 189 -9.21 4.30 14.29
N SER A 190 -9.50 3.17 13.64
CA SER A 190 -10.47 3.00 12.56
C SER A 190 -11.88 3.53 12.90
N PRO A 191 -12.72 3.83 11.89
CA PRO A 191 -14.10 4.23 12.11
C PRO A 191 -14.96 2.99 12.31
N PHE A 192 -15.67 2.91 13.43
CA PHE A 192 -17.07 2.45 13.57
C PHE A 192 -17.34 2.13 15.04
N SER A 193 -18.06 3.03 15.71
CA SER A 193 -18.75 2.73 16.97
C SER A 193 -20.22 3.06 16.78
N SER A 194 -21.05 2.02 16.80
CA SER A 194 -22.51 2.11 16.84
C SER A 194 -23.00 2.19 18.30
N PRO A 195 -24.24 2.68 18.55
CA PRO A 195 -24.74 2.93 19.91
C PRO A 195 -25.22 1.65 20.61
N LEU A 196 -25.27 1.72 21.95
CA LEU A 196 -25.79 0.70 22.85
C LEU A 196 -27.18 0.17 22.44
N GLN A 197 -27.33 -1.16 22.41
CA GLN A 197 -28.57 -1.80 22.83
C GLN A 197 -28.32 -3.17 23.47
N ARG A 198 -29.08 -3.40 24.54
CA ARG A 198 -29.11 -4.53 25.46
C ARG A 198 -30.05 -5.60 24.90
N ASN A 199 -29.62 -6.85 24.69
CA ASN A 199 -30.30 -8.10 25.11
C ASN A 199 -29.62 -9.38 24.54
N SER A 200 -29.84 -10.48 25.25
CA SER A 200 -29.27 -11.85 25.24
C SER A 200 -29.29 -12.71 23.95
N GLY A 201 -28.24 -13.53 23.76
CA GLY A 201 -28.24 -14.77 22.95
C GLY A 201 -26.82 -15.26 22.57
N PRO A 202 -26.47 -16.56 22.60
CA PRO A 202 -25.12 -17.04 22.29
C PRO A 202 -24.99 -17.49 20.83
N SER A 203 -24.13 -16.85 20.05
CA SER A 203 -23.54 -17.46 18.85
C SER A 203 -22.29 -16.67 18.45
N SER A 204 -21.12 -17.30 18.58
CA SER A 204 -19.81 -16.70 18.28
C SER A 204 -19.30 -17.21 16.95
N SER A 205 -19.45 -16.40 15.89
CA SER A 205 -18.71 -16.51 14.64
C SER A 205 -17.67 -15.40 14.58
N THR A 206 -16.39 -15.73 14.78
CA THR A 206 -15.28 -14.78 14.77
C THR A 206 -14.51 -14.87 13.46
N PHE A 207 -14.50 -13.79 12.70
CA PHE A 207 -13.54 -13.55 11.61
C PHE A 207 -12.14 -13.33 12.20
N TYR A 208 -11.14 -14.07 11.71
CA TYR A 208 -9.74 -13.93 12.12
C TYR A 208 -9.05 -12.81 11.33
N LEU A 209 -8.35 -11.92 12.05
CA LEU A 209 -7.38 -10.95 11.51
C LEU A 209 -6.01 -11.29 12.10
N PRO A 210 -4.93 -11.44 11.29
CA PRO A 210 -3.63 -11.85 11.83
C PRO A 210 -2.89 -10.66 12.49
N PRO A 211 -2.18 -10.87 13.62
CA PRO A 211 -1.37 -9.83 14.27
C PRO A 211 0.02 -9.69 13.63
N PRO A 212 0.73 -8.55 13.83
CA PRO A 212 2.02 -8.30 13.23
C PRO A 212 3.14 -9.05 13.97
N THR A 213 4.14 -9.49 13.20
CA THR A 213 5.23 -10.39 13.59
C THR A 213 6.27 -9.71 14.50
N MET A 214 6.64 -10.35 15.61
CA MET A 214 7.88 -10.09 16.33
C MET A 214 8.63 -11.42 16.59
N ALA A 215 9.95 -11.34 16.49
CA ALA A 215 10.90 -12.45 16.42
C ALA A 215 11.08 -13.24 17.74
N GLY A 216 11.27 -14.56 17.65
CA GLY A 216 11.81 -15.41 18.72
C GLY A 216 11.30 -16.86 18.72
N PRO A 217 12.08 -17.87 19.20
CA PRO A 217 12.04 -19.22 18.62
C PRO A 217 11.30 -20.31 19.45
N SER A 218 10.83 -21.30 18.68
CA SER A 218 10.68 -22.73 19.01
C SER A 218 9.46 -23.25 19.80
N ALA A 219 8.88 -24.28 19.17
CA ALA A 219 8.18 -25.46 19.69
C ALA A 219 6.68 -25.37 20.08
N GLY A 220 5.85 -26.10 19.32
CA GLY A 220 4.50 -26.49 19.74
C GLY A 220 3.54 -26.73 18.58
N ALA A 221 3.68 -27.86 17.88
CA ALA A 221 2.88 -28.23 16.71
C ALA A 221 1.43 -28.66 17.04
N VAL A 222 0.52 -28.45 16.09
CA VAL A 222 -0.50 -29.43 15.67
C VAL A 222 -0.79 -29.28 14.16
N PRO A 223 -1.18 -30.36 13.46
CA PRO A 223 -0.81 -30.60 12.07
C PRO A 223 -2.00 -30.47 11.11
N TYR A 224 -1.80 -29.76 9.99
CA TYR A 224 -2.60 -29.94 8.78
C TYR A 224 -1.73 -30.65 7.73
N PRO A 225 -2.28 -31.57 6.93
CA PRO A 225 -1.51 -32.35 5.97
C PRO A 225 -0.95 -31.44 4.89
N VAL A 226 0.38 -31.25 4.93
CA VAL A 226 1.14 -30.56 3.89
C VAL A 226 1.35 -31.55 2.74
N GLY A 227 0.86 -31.19 1.56
CA GLY A 227 1.40 -31.66 0.29
C GLY A 227 0.85 -32.99 -0.22
N LEU A 228 -0.06 -32.93 -1.18
CA LEU A 228 -0.10 -33.95 -2.23
C LEU A 228 1.22 -33.84 -3.03
N PRO A 229 1.87 -34.96 -3.41
CA PRO A 229 3.06 -34.93 -4.23
C PRO A 229 2.78 -34.26 -5.58
N PRO A 230 3.76 -33.56 -6.18
CA PRO A 230 3.57 -32.94 -7.48
C PRO A 230 3.28 -34.02 -8.53
N MET A 231 2.13 -33.91 -9.19
CA MET A 231 1.81 -34.76 -10.34
C MET A 231 2.85 -34.50 -11.43
N PRO A 232 3.44 -35.54 -12.05
CA PRO A 232 4.38 -35.36 -13.14
C PRO A 232 3.67 -34.71 -14.33
N MET A 233 4.20 -33.56 -14.78
CA MET A 233 3.80 -32.92 -16.03
C MET A 233 3.97 -33.90 -17.21
N PRO A 234 3.06 -33.94 -18.19
CA PRO A 234 3.27 -34.74 -19.38
C PRO A 234 4.48 -34.17 -20.16
N MET A 235 5.43 -35.05 -20.49
CA MET A 235 6.63 -34.71 -21.25
C MET A 235 6.27 -34.11 -22.63
N PRO A 236 7.02 -33.11 -23.12
CA PRO A 236 6.88 -32.66 -24.50
C PRO A 236 7.31 -33.78 -25.45
N MET A 237 6.41 -34.18 -26.35
CA MET A 237 6.68 -35.14 -27.42
C MET A 237 7.89 -34.70 -28.24
N PHE A 238 8.93 -35.53 -28.26
CA PHE A 238 10.08 -35.37 -29.13
C PHE A 238 9.64 -35.58 -30.58
N ARG A 239 9.62 -34.50 -31.38
CA ARG A 239 9.32 -34.56 -32.82
C ARG A 239 10.59 -35.04 -33.56
N PRO A 240 10.54 -36.09 -34.37
CA PRO A 240 11.72 -36.53 -35.13
C PRO A 240 12.06 -35.48 -36.22
N PRO A 241 13.35 -35.34 -36.59
CA PRO A 241 13.76 -34.42 -37.63
C PRO A 241 13.18 -34.87 -38.97
N GLY A 242 12.46 -33.97 -39.62
CA GLY A 242 12.06 -34.15 -41.02
C GLY A 242 13.30 -34.08 -41.89
N ASN A 243 13.49 -35.09 -42.73
CA ASN A 243 14.40 -35.05 -43.86
C ASN A 243 14.03 -33.87 -44.77
N TYR A 244 14.98 -32.98 -44.99
CA TYR A 244 15.16 -32.24 -46.23
C TYR A 244 16.62 -32.39 -46.65
#